data_AF-A0A8X6LF93-F1
#
_entry.id   AF-A0A8X6LF93-F1
#
_cell.length_a   1.000
_cell.length_b   1.000
_cell.length_c   1.000
_cell.angle_alpha   90.00
_cell.angle_beta   90.00
_cell.angle_gamma   90.00
#
_symmetry.space_group_name_H-M   'P 1'
#
loop_
_entity.id
_entity.type
_entity.pdbx_description
1 polymer ?
#
loop_
_entity_poly.entity_id
_entity_poly.type
_entity_poly.pdbx_seq_one_letter_code
_entity_poly.pdbx_strand_id
1 'polypeptide(L)'
;MTEYQRVDLNEASASKNMANEASDSPSALNYTVGFSKTDGNQEKELAGSRRNFWQRRSKMEKYLLAILIVLLLLFLILFIFSVFGEHDTDKHCTTPACVKVAATILNSLDETVDPCEDFYRYACGGWMKSNPLPENQQI
;
A
#
# COMPACT_ATOMS: atom_id res chain seq x y z
N MET A 1 -39.90 19.73 12.33
CA MET A 1 -39.43 19.62 10.93
C MET A 1 -37.95 19.87 10.99
N THR A 2 -37.12 18.83 10.93
CA THR A 2 -35.66 18.97 11.08
C THR A 2 -35.09 19.58 9.81
N GLU A 3 -34.45 20.74 9.97
CA GLU A 3 -33.78 21.52 8.93
C GLU A 3 -32.56 20.75 8.41
N TYR A 4 -32.55 20.43 7.12
CA TYR A 4 -31.41 19.81 6.44
C TYR A 4 -30.56 20.92 5.82
N GLN A 5 -29.38 21.17 6.38
CA GLN A 5 -28.50 22.23 5.91
C GLN A 5 -27.65 21.74 4.72
N ARG A 6 -27.72 22.45 3.59
CA ARG A 6 -26.91 22.17 2.39
C ARG A 6 -25.44 22.53 2.64
N VAL A 7 -24.53 21.66 2.18
CA VAL A 7 -23.09 21.96 2.07
C VAL A 7 -22.83 22.34 0.62
N ASP A 8 -22.49 23.61 0.39
CA ASP A 8 -22.09 24.11 -0.92
C ASP A 8 -20.63 23.72 -1.18
N LEU A 9 -20.42 22.84 -2.16
CA LEU A 9 -19.10 22.44 -2.64
C LEU A 9 -18.69 23.39 -3.77
N ASN A 10 -17.77 24.30 -3.46
CA ASN A 10 -17.08 25.13 -4.43
C ASN A 10 -15.94 24.34 -5.10
N GLU A 11 -16.00 24.35 -6.43
CA GLU A 11 -15.03 23.77 -7.35
C GLU A 11 -13.60 24.25 -7.10
N ALA A 12 -12.70 23.29 -6.90
CA ALA A 12 -11.37 23.35 -7.47
C ALA A 12 -11.24 22.17 -8.44
N SER A 13 -11.43 22.51 -9.72
CA SER A 13 -10.78 21.97 -10.90
C SER A 13 -9.42 21.28 -10.61
N ALA A 14 -8.94 20.29 -11.37
CA ALA A 14 -9.36 19.72 -12.64
C ALA A 14 -8.59 18.41 -12.85
N SER A 15 -9.25 17.47 -13.52
CA SER A 15 -8.79 16.75 -14.72
C SER A 15 -7.36 16.15 -14.75
N LYS A 16 -7.34 14.81 -14.92
CA LYS A 16 -6.94 14.11 -16.17
C LYS A 16 -5.82 13.07 -16.04
N ASN A 17 -6.27 11.82 -16.13
CA ASN A 17 -5.75 10.69 -16.92
C ASN A 17 -4.27 10.27 -16.79
N MET A 18 -4.10 9.11 -16.16
CA MET A 18 -3.04 8.13 -16.42
C MET A 18 -3.13 7.58 -17.85
N ALA A 19 -1.96 7.44 -18.48
CA ALA A 19 -1.73 6.52 -19.57
C ALA A 19 -0.55 5.61 -19.17
N ASN A 20 -0.83 4.29 -19.14
CA ASN A 20 -0.07 3.19 -19.75
C ASN A 20 1.38 2.94 -19.24
N GLU A 21 1.95 1.74 -19.17
CA GLU A 21 1.65 0.32 -19.42
C GLU A 21 2.85 -0.38 -18.73
N ALA A 22 2.66 -1.31 -17.79
CA ALA A 22 2.66 -2.76 -17.98
C ALA A 22 3.85 -3.37 -18.76
N SER A 23 4.33 -4.50 -18.22
CA SER A 23 5.32 -5.47 -18.71
C SER A 23 6.80 -5.13 -18.42
N ASP A 24 7.59 -6.00 -17.78
CA ASP A 24 7.64 -7.44 -18.00
C ASP A 24 8.10 -8.23 -16.76
N SER A 25 7.42 -9.35 -16.52
CA SER A 25 7.84 -10.50 -15.70
C SER A 25 8.60 -11.47 -16.63
N PRO A 26 9.50 -12.40 -16.22
CA PRO A 26 9.12 -13.48 -15.32
C PRO A 26 10.24 -14.08 -14.45
N SER A 27 9.80 -14.85 -13.46
CA SER A 27 10.62 -15.74 -12.64
C SER A 27 10.85 -17.09 -13.35
N ALA A 28 12.04 -17.69 -13.22
CA ALA A 28 12.27 -19.14 -13.15
C ALA A 28 13.78 -19.38 -12.87
N LEU A 29 14.20 -19.67 -11.63
CA LEU A 29 14.32 -20.97 -10.93
C LEU A 29 15.41 -21.93 -11.43
N ASN A 30 16.10 -22.49 -10.41
CA ASN A 30 17.01 -23.65 -10.35
C ASN A 30 18.50 -23.35 -10.54
N TYR A 31 19.33 -23.51 -9.50
CA TYR A 31 19.83 -24.83 -9.09
C TYR A 31 20.58 -24.84 -7.74
N THR A 32 20.36 -25.97 -7.07
CA THR A 32 21.00 -26.70 -5.97
C THR A 32 22.29 -26.23 -5.26
N VAL A 33 22.23 -26.45 -3.94
CA VAL A 33 23.25 -26.39 -2.88
C VAL A 33 24.24 -27.56 -2.95
N GLY A 34 25.52 -27.33 -2.60
CA GLY A 34 26.54 -28.36 -2.48
C GLY A 34 27.72 -28.00 -1.56
N PHE A 35 27.68 -28.58 -0.36
CA PHE A 35 28.54 -28.58 0.83
C PHE A 35 30.08 -28.69 0.61
N SER A 36 30.88 -27.84 1.28
CA SER A 36 32.34 -28.00 1.36
C SER A 36 32.76 -28.95 2.48
N LYS A 37 33.37 -30.07 2.09
CA LYS A 37 34.19 -30.95 2.93
C LYS A 37 35.61 -30.38 3.02
N THR A 38 36.13 -30.20 4.23
CA THR A 38 37.50 -29.75 4.48
C THR A 38 38.46 -30.93 4.51
N ASP A 39 39.50 -30.90 3.68
CA ASP A 39 40.70 -31.72 3.84
C ASP A 39 41.94 -30.96 3.30
N GLY A 40 43.04 -31.03 4.06
CA GLY A 40 44.41 -31.08 3.54
C GLY A 40 45.08 -29.81 2.97
N ASN A 41 46.10 -29.32 3.70
CA ASN A 41 47.36 -28.70 3.26
C ASN A 41 47.43 -27.77 2.01
N GLN A 42 47.91 -26.54 2.25
CA GLN A 42 48.63 -25.64 1.32
C GLN A 42 48.06 -25.43 -0.09
N GLU A 43 47.34 -24.33 -0.30
CA GLU A 43 47.89 -23.11 -0.94
C GLU A 43 46.79 -22.04 -1.11
N LYS A 44 47.11 -20.84 -0.59
CA LYS A 44 46.82 -19.52 -1.17
C LYS A 44 45.37 -18.99 -1.19
N GLU A 45 45.16 -18.01 -0.30
CA GLU A 45 44.49 -16.73 -0.59
C GLU A 45 42.98 -16.74 -0.93
N LEU A 46 42.10 -17.06 0.02
CA LEU A 46 40.78 -16.39 0.10
C LEU A 46 40.16 -16.38 1.50
N ALA A 47 41.00 -16.40 2.54
CA ALA A 47 40.53 -15.99 3.86
C ALA A 47 40.59 -14.46 3.89
N GLY A 48 39.52 -13.84 3.38
CA GLY A 48 39.18 -12.45 3.64
C GLY A 48 39.04 -12.26 5.15
N SER A 49 40.19 -12.10 5.79
CA SER A 49 40.39 -11.65 7.14
C SER A 49 39.30 -10.63 7.45
N ARG A 50 38.58 -10.84 8.57
CA ARG A 50 37.92 -9.76 9.29
C ARG A 50 39.00 -8.78 9.72
N ARG A 51 39.56 -8.04 8.75
CA ARG A 51 40.41 -6.91 9.01
C ARG A 51 39.43 -5.93 9.63
N ASN A 52 39.75 -5.52 10.84
CA ASN A 52 39.39 -4.18 11.28
C ASN A 52 40.07 -3.21 10.28
N PHE A 53 39.50 -3.10 9.08
CA PHE A 53 39.93 -2.20 7.99
C PHE A 53 39.97 -0.74 8.49
N TRP A 54 39.23 -0.50 9.56
CA TRP A 54 39.15 0.67 10.41
C TRP A 54 40.41 0.99 11.24
N GLN A 55 41.48 0.19 11.22
CA GLN A 55 42.72 0.49 11.97
C GLN A 55 43.74 1.36 11.23
N ARG A 56 43.66 1.46 9.89
CA ARG A 56 44.64 2.23 9.08
C ARG A 56 44.18 3.63 8.67
N ARG A 57 42.89 3.94 8.83
CA ARG A 57 42.32 5.23 8.46
C ARG A 57 42.60 6.27 9.55
N SER A 58 43.08 7.44 9.17
CA SER A 58 43.40 8.54 10.10
C SER A 58 42.14 8.93 10.90
N LYS A 59 42.32 9.56 12.07
CA LYS A 59 41.17 10.02 12.89
C LYS A 59 40.18 10.83 12.05
N MET A 60 40.71 11.69 11.18
CA MET A 60 39.93 12.53 10.25
C MET A 60 39.10 11.72 9.27
N GLU A 61 39.65 10.63 8.74
CA GLU A 61 38.92 9.77 7.82
C GLU A 61 37.78 9.01 8.51
N LYS A 62 37.95 8.64 9.79
CA LYS A 62 36.86 8.05 10.57
C LYS A 62 35.72 9.06 10.80
N TYR A 63 36.05 10.31 11.09
CA TYR A 63 35.04 11.38 11.19
C TYR A 63 34.34 11.63 9.86
N LEU A 64 35.08 11.65 8.74
CA LEU A 64 34.51 11.83 7.42
C LEU A 64 33.55 10.70 7.03
N LEU A 65 33.93 9.44 7.29
CA LEU A 65 33.06 8.28 7.05
C LEU A 65 31.82 8.28 7.94
N ALA A 66 31.97 8.65 9.22
CA ALA A 66 30.84 8.76 10.14
C ALA A 66 29.85 9.84 9.68
N ILE A 67 30.34 11.02 9.29
CA ILE A 67 29.49 12.11 8.79
C ILE A 67 28.78 11.69 7.50
N LEU A 68 29.47 11.06 6.55
CA LEU A 68 28.84 10.59 5.31
C LEU A 68 27.72 9.58 5.58
N ILE A 69 27.95 8.61 6.47
CA ILE A 69 26.92 7.64 6.85
C ILE A 69 25.74 8.34 7.49
N VAL A 70 25.96 9.28 8.41
CA VAL A 70 24.89 10.05 9.06
C VAL A 70 24.09 10.84 8.02
N LEU A 71 24.75 11.51 7.08
CA LEU A 71 24.07 12.26 6.02
C LEU A 71 23.24 11.35 5.09
N LEU A 72 23.78 10.18 4.73
CA LEU A 72 23.05 9.20 3.93
C LEU A 72 21.85 8.62 4.67
N LEU A 73 21.98 8.35 5.97
CA LEU A 73 20.88 7.87 6.81
C LEU A 73 19.80 8.94 6.98
N LEU A 74 20.18 10.20 7.21
CA LEU A 74 19.23 11.31 7.28
C LEU A 74 18.48 11.49 5.96
N PHE A 75 19.19 11.45 4.83
CA PHE A 75 18.57 11.55 3.51
C PHE A 75 17.63 10.38 3.24
N LEU A 76 18.04 9.15 3.56
CA LEU A 76 17.17 7.97 3.44
C LEU A 76 15.93 8.11 4.32
N ILE A 77 16.07 8.55 5.56
CA ILE A 77 14.93 8.74 6.47
C ILE A 77 13.95 9.78 5.89
N LEU A 78 14.45 10.91 5.39
CA LEU A 78 13.60 11.93 4.75
C LEU A 78 12.93 11.42 3.48
N PHE A 79 13.64 10.63 2.67
CA PHE A 79 13.10 10.02 1.47
C PHE A 79 11.99 9.02 1.83
N ILE A 80 12.21 8.18 2.83
CA ILE A 80 11.20 7.25 3.36
C ILE A 80 10.00 8.04 3.91
N PHE A 81 10.20 9.10 4.69
CA PHE A 81 9.08 9.93 5.17
C PHE A 81 8.34 10.66 4.04
N SER A 82 9.00 10.96 2.91
CA SER A 82 8.35 11.60 1.76
C SER A 82 7.56 10.60 0.91
N VAL A 83 8.03 9.35 0.83
CA VAL A 83 7.38 8.26 0.07
C VAL A 83 6.30 7.56 0.90
N PHE A 84 6.53 7.38 2.20
CA PHE A 84 5.64 6.72 3.16
C PHE A 84 4.98 7.73 4.12
N GLY A 85 5.07 9.01 3.84
CA GLY A 85 4.35 10.04 4.58
C GLY A 85 2.88 9.95 4.26
N GLU A 86 2.17 9.09 4.99
CA GLU A 86 0.72 9.08 5.05
C GLU A 86 0.28 10.44 5.60
N HIS A 87 0.07 11.42 4.72
CA HIS A 87 -0.44 12.73 5.08
C HIS A 87 -1.95 12.60 5.22
N ASP A 88 -2.37 11.93 6.28
CA ASP A 88 -3.76 11.57 6.45
C ASP A 88 -4.58 12.80 6.88
N THR A 89 -5.10 13.52 5.89
CA THR A 89 -6.23 14.42 6.07
C THR A 89 -7.53 13.67 5.74
N ASP A 90 -7.72 12.47 6.28
CA ASP A 90 -8.95 11.72 6.01
C ASP A 90 -10.17 12.43 6.59
N LYS A 91 -11.08 12.79 5.69
CA LYS A 91 -12.43 13.25 6.03
C LYS A 91 -13.39 12.07 6.26
N HIS A 92 -12.89 10.84 6.27
CA HIS A 92 -13.67 9.62 6.32
C HIS A 92 -13.70 9.08 7.76
N CYS A 93 -14.85 8.59 8.20
CA CYS A 93 -14.92 7.92 9.49
C CYS A 93 -14.39 6.48 9.39
N THR A 94 -13.39 6.16 10.19
CA THR A 94 -12.85 4.79 10.31
C THR A 94 -13.33 4.09 11.59
N THR A 95 -14.34 4.66 12.26
CA THR A 95 -14.93 4.02 13.44
C THR A 95 -15.60 2.70 13.04
N PRO A 96 -15.63 1.68 13.93
CA PRO A 96 -16.25 0.40 13.61
C PRO A 96 -17.72 0.51 13.17
N ALA A 97 -18.45 1.47 13.76
CA ALA A 97 -19.82 1.77 13.37
C ALA A 97 -19.92 2.29 11.93
N CYS A 98 -19.05 3.22 11.54
CA CYS A 98 -19.05 3.78 10.20
C CYS A 98 -18.71 2.72 9.14
N VAL A 99 -17.66 1.93 9.36
CA VAL A 99 -17.27 0.84 8.45
C VAL A 99 -18.39 -0.18 8.29
N LYS A 100 -19.07 -0.55 9.38
CA LYS A 100 -20.20 -1.49 9.32
C LYS A 100 -21.38 -0.95 8.50
N VAL A 101 -21.71 0.32 8.69
CA VAL A 101 -22.80 0.97 7.93
C VAL A 101 -22.42 1.07 6.46
N ALA A 102 -21.21 1.53 6.13
CA ALA A 102 -20.72 1.63 4.76
C ALA A 102 -20.79 0.27 4.04
N ALA A 103 -20.34 -0.81 4.68
CA ALA A 103 -20.43 -2.16 4.13
C ALA A 103 -21.89 -2.60 3.88
N THR A 104 -22.80 -2.24 4.78
CA THR A 104 -24.23 -2.57 4.63
C THR A 104 -24.86 -1.83 3.45
N ILE A 105 -24.51 -0.55 3.27
CA ILE A 105 -24.97 0.26 2.13
C ILE A 105 -24.47 -0.38 0.83
N LEU A 106 -23.18 -0.66 0.73
CA LEU A 106 -22.58 -1.27 -0.47
C LEU A 106 -23.25 -2.60 -0.85
N ASN A 107 -23.54 -3.45 0.13
CA ASN A 107 -24.23 -4.73 -0.13
C ASN A 107 -25.69 -4.57 -0.59
N SER A 108 -26.30 -3.40 -0.37
CA SER A 108 -27.68 -3.14 -0.77
C SER A 108 -27.79 -2.61 -2.20
N LEU A 109 -26.68 -2.09 -2.75
CA LEU A 109 -26.64 -1.51 -4.08
C LEU A 109 -26.74 -2.58 -5.19
N ASP A 110 -27.36 -2.21 -6.30
CA ASP A 110 -27.34 -2.93 -7.58
C ASP A 110 -26.67 -2.06 -8.64
N GLU A 111 -25.34 -2.12 -8.72
CA GLU A 111 -24.52 -1.31 -9.63
C GLU A 111 -24.74 -1.64 -11.12
N THR A 112 -25.58 -2.62 -11.45
CA THR A 112 -25.98 -2.93 -12.82
C THR A 112 -27.07 -1.99 -13.36
N VAL A 113 -27.70 -1.21 -12.49
CA VAL A 113 -28.76 -0.25 -12.82
C VAL A 113 -28.20 1.16 -12.80
N ASP A 114 -28.50 1.97 -13.81
CA ASP A 114 -28.13 3.39 -13.80
C ASP A 114 -28.97 4.12 -12.73
N PRO A 115 -28.36 4.79 -11.73
CA PRO A 115 -29.09 5.53 -10.70
C PRO A 115 -29.93 6.69 -11.27
N CYS A 116 -29.63 7.20 -12.46
CA CYS A 116 -30.40 8.24 -13.12
C CYS A 116 -31.71 7.71 -13.72
N GLU A 117 -31.73 6.43 -14.10
CA GLU A 117 -32.89 5.78 -14.72
C GLU A 117 -33.80 5.15 -13.65
N ASP A 118 -33.23 4.44 -12.67
CA ASP A 118 -33.99 3.84 -11.57
C ASP A 118 -33.16 3.81 -10.27
N PHE A 119 -33.21 4.93 -9.54
CA PHE A 119 -32.50 5.07 -8.27
C PHE A 119 -32.96 4.05 -7.22
N TYR A 120 -34.23 3.63 -7.23
CA TYR A 120 -34.73 2.69 -6.24
C TYR A 120 -34.11 1.31 -6.44
N ARG A 121 -34.09 0.83 -7.68
CA ARG A 121 -33.42 -0.44 -8.00
C ARG A 121 -31.91 -0.34 -7.82
N TYR A 122 -31.28 0.78 -8.16
CA TYR A 122 -29.87 0.97 -7.87
C TYR A 122 -29.59 0.93 -6.36
N ALA A 123 -30.37 1.62 -5.54
CA ALA A 123 -30.10 1.74 -4.10
C ALA A 123 -30.49 0.49 -3.28
N CYS A 124 -31.50 -0.25 -3.71
CA CYS A 124 -32.08 -1.36 -2.94
C CYS A 124 -32.06 -2.72 -3.66
N GLY A 125 -31.66 -2.76 -4.93
CA GLY A 125 -31.75 -3.96 -5.76
C GLY A 125 -30.90 -5.12 -5.23
N GLY A 126 -29.71 -4.85 -4.68
CA GLY A 126 -28.86 -5.86 -4.05
C GLY A 126 -29.53 -6.48 -2.82
N TRP A 127 -30.21 -5.66 -2.02
CA TRP A 127 -30.97 -6.13 -0.87
C TRP A 127 -32.17 -6.99 -1.29
N MET A 128 -32.94 -6.56 -2.30
CA MET A 128 -34.10 -7.32 -2.79
C MET A 128 -33.70 -8.69 -3.34
N LYS A 129 -32.57 -8.78 -4.06
CA LYS A 129 -32.02 -10.06 -4.55
C LYS A 129 -31.64 -10.99 -3.40
N SER A 130 -31.14 -10.44 -2.30
CA SER A 130 -30.68 -11.20 -1.13
C SER A 130 -31.80 -11.57 -0.15
N ASN A 131 -32.97 -10.92 -0.26
CA ASN A 131 -34.10 -11.08 0.65
C ASN A 131 -35.40 -11.32 -0.14
N PRO A 132 -35.53 -12.45 -0.86
CA PRO A 132 -36.76 -12.78 -1.56
C PRO A 132 -37.91 -13.01 -0.57
N LEU A 133 -39.12 -12.61 -0.96
CA LEU A 133 -40.32 -12.86 -0.15
C LEU A 133 -40.60 -14.36 -0.04
N PRO A 134 -41.00 -14.87 1.14
CA PRO A 134 -41.43 -16.26 1.28
C PRO A 134 -42.76 -16.48 0.55
N GLU A 135 -42.96 -17.68 -0.02
CA GLU A 135 -44.11 -18.04 -0.86
C GLU A 135 -45.48 -17.79 -0.20
N ASN A 136 -45.54 -17.80 1.14
CA ASN A 136 -46.77 -17.62 1.91
C ASN A 136 -47.11 -16.16 2.25
N GLN A 137 -46.28 -15.19 1.86
CA GLN A 137 -46.50 -13.75 2.09
C GLN A 137 -46.63 -12.95 0.79
N GLN A 138 -46.83 -13.61 -0.34
CA GLN A 138 -47.15 -12.94 -1.60
C GLN A 138 -48.64 -12.53 -1.55
N ILE A 139 -48.89 -11.22 -1.42
CA ILE A 139 -50.22 -10.59 -1.32
C ILE A 139 -50.87 -10.51 -2.69
#